data_AF-A0A7V5K789-F1
#
_entry.id   AF-A0A7V5K789-F1
#
_cell.length_a   1.000
_cell.length_b   1.000
_cell.length_c   1.000
_cell.angle_alpha   90.00
_cell.angle_beta   90.00
_cell.angle_gamma   90.00
#
_symmetry.space_group_name_H-M   'P 1'
#
loop_
_entity.id
_entity.type
_entity.pdbx_description
1 polymer ?
#
loop_
_entity_poly.entity_id
_entity_poly.type
_entity_poly.pdbx_seq_one_letter_code
_entity_poly.pdbx_strand_id
1 'polypeptide(L)' 'MANHASALKRMRQNRKRRLRNRMMKTLVKSHVRKLMLAVEEQKLEEARLLLRETTAVLHKSASKGVHHPNRAS' A
#
# COMPACT_ATOMS: atom_id res chain seq x y z
N MET A 1 -11.13 16.23 -22.36
CA MET A 1 -10.01 17.06 -21.89
C MET A 1 -10.46 17.87 -20.68
N ALA A 2 -9.56 18.29 -19.79
CA ALA A 2 -9.92 19.23 -18.74
C ALA A 2 -9.88 20.64 -19.33
N ASN A 3 -11.04 21.19 -19.64
CA ASN A 3 -11.13 22.45 -20.39
C ASN A 3 -11.02 23.68 -19.48
N HIS A 4 -11.28 23.53 -18.18
CA HIS A 4 -11.17 24.61 -17.19
C HIS A 4 -9.81 24.57 -16.46
N ALA A 5 -9.26 25.74 -16.12
CA ALA A 5 -7.95 25.86 -15.46
C ALA A 5 -7.90 25.09 -14.11
N SER A 6 -8.98 25.12 -13.33
CA SER A 6 -9.10 24.36 -12.09
C SER A 6 -9.08 22.84 -12.33
N ALA A 7 -9.69 22.37 -13.43
CA ALA A 7 -9.71 20.96 -13.80
C ALA A 7 -8.31 20.48 -14.25
N LEU A 8 -7.55 21.29 -15.00
CA LEU A 8 -6.15 21.01 -15.33
C LEU A 8 -5.27 20.92 -14.07
N LYS A 9 -5.48 21.80 -13.09
CA LYS A 9 -4.80 21.73 -11.79
C LYS A 9 -5.15 20.44 -11.04
N ARG A 10 -6.44 20.07 -10.97
CA ARG A 10 -6.88 18.81 -10.35
C ARG A 10 -6.29 17.59 -11.03
N MET A 11 -6.22 17.57 -12.37
CA MET A 11 -5.60 16.48 -13.12
C MET A 11 -4.12 16.29 -12.74
N ARG A 12 -3.35 17.38 -12.66
CA ARG A 12 -1.93 17.35 -12.23
C ARG A 12 -1.78 16.81 -10.81
N GLN A 13 -2.62 17.29 -9.88
CA GLN A 13 -2.63 16.80 -8.48
C GLN A 13 -2.99 15.31 -8.40
N ASN A 14 -4.01 14.88 -9.15
CA ASN A 14 -4.48 13.49 -9.17
C ASN A 14 -3.42 12.55 -9.72
N ARG A 15 -2.66 12.94 -10.76
CA ARG A 15 -1.54 12.12 -11.27
C ARG A 15 -0.49 11.87 -10.20
N LYS A 16 -0.07 12.92 -9.47
CA LYS A 16 0.90 12.80 -8.37
C LYS A 16 0.38 11.89 -7.24
N ARG A 17 -0.86 12.10 -6.80
CA ARG A 17 -1.51 11.27 -5.77
C ARG A 17 -1.66 9.82 -6.21
N ARG A 18 -2.05 9.58 -7.48
CA ARG A 18 -2.21 8.25 -8.06
C ARG A 18 -0.89 7.47 -8.03
N LEU A 19 0.22 8.09 -8.42
CA LEU A 19 1.55 7.45 -8.39
C LEU A 19 1.95 7.05 -6.97
N ARG A 20 1.84 7.97 -6.00
CA ARG A 20 2.12 7.69 -4.58
C ARG A 20 1.26 6.54 -4.04
N ASN A 21 -0.05 6.57 -4.31
CA ASN A 21 -0.97 5.55 -3.82
C ASN A 21 -0.71 4.19 -4.49
N ARG A 22 -0.37 4.18 -5.79
CA ARG A 22 -0.02 2.97 -6.52
C ARG A 22 1.21 2.31 -5.92
N MET A 23 2.29 3.08 -5.66
CA MET A 23 3.50 2.54 -5.05
C MET A 23 3.23 1.89 -3.70
N MET A 24 2.46 2.56 -2.83
CA MET A 24 2.12 2.01 -1.51
C MET A 24 1.26 0.74 -1.61
N LYS A 25 0.25 0.73 -2.50
CA LYS A 25 -0.61 -0.46 -2.71
C LYS A 25 0.20 -1.65 -3.24
N THR A 26 1.09 -1.43 -4.19
CA THR A 26 1.97 -2.48 -4.71
C THR A 26 2.89 -3.00 -3.62
N LEU A 27 3.47 -2.10 -2.81
CA LEU A 27 4.36 -2.48 -1.71
C LEU A 27 3.64 -3.36 -0.68
N VAL A 28 2.45 -2.96 -0.23
CA VAL A 28 1.62 -3.78 0.68
C VAL A 28 1.32 -5.15 0.06
N LYS A 29 0.87 -5.18 -1.20
CA LYS A 29 0.56 -6.43 -1.91
C LYS A 29 1.77 -7.37 -2.00
N SER A 30 2.96 -6.83 -2.25
CA SER A 30 4.19 -7.62 -2.31
C SER A 30 4.57 -8.22 -0.95
N HIS A 31 4.45 -7.46 0.15
CA HIS A 31 4.74 -7.98 1.50
C HIS A 31 3.76 -9.08 1.90
N VAL A 32 2.46 -8.88 1.66
CA VAL A 32 1.44 -9.90 1.91
C VAL A 32 1.71 -11.17 1.11
N ARG A 33 2.09 -11.06 -0.16
CA ARG A 33 2.47 -12.25 -0.97
C ARG A 33 3.68 -12.99 -0.40
N LYS A 34 4.73 -12.27 0.02
CA LYS A 34 5.92 -12.88 0.63
C LYS A 34 5.57 -13.61 1.93
N LEU A 35 4.73 -13.01 2.77
CA LEU A 35 4.21 -13.63 3.98
C LEU A 35 3.47 -14.94 3.66
N MET A 36 2.54 -14.91 2.70
CA MET A 36 1.77 -16.10 2.31
C MET A 36 2.68 -17.23 1.83
N LEU A 37 3.68 -16.92 0.98
CA LEU A 37 4.65 -17.90 0.51
C LEU A 37 5.50 -18.48 1.66
N ALA A 38 5.98 -17.64 2.59
CA ALA A 38 6.76 -18.11 3.73
C ALA A 38 5.94 -19.02 4.68
N VAL A 39 4.63 -18.78 4.78
CA VAL A 39 3.69 -19.62 5.52
C VAL A 39 3.46 -20.96 4.79
N GLU A 40 3.26 -20.93 3.47
CA GLU A 40 3.13 -22.14 2.65
C GLU A 40 4.38 -23.02 2.71
N GLU A 41 5.57 -22.41 2.73
CA GLU A 41 6.87 -23.09 2.87
C GLU A 41 7.20 -23.53 4.30
N GLN A 42 6.29 -23.34 5.28
CA GLN A 42 6.46 -23.69 6.69
C GLN A 42 7.69 -23.07 7.40
N LYS A 43 8.19 -21.93 6.90
CA LYS A 43 9.33 -21.22 7.48
C LYS A 43 8.89 -20.30 8.62
N LEU A 44 8.69 -20.88 9.81
CA LEU A 44 8.09 -20.20 10.95
C LEU A 44 8.83 -18.93 11.40
N GLU A 45 10.16 -18.95 11.45
CA GLU A 45 10.96 -17.80 11.88
C GLU A 45 10.92 -16.65 10.86
N GLU A 46 11.03 -16.97 9.57
CA GLU A 46 10.92 -15.98 8.49
C GLU A 46 9.51 -15.39 8.41
N ALA A 47 8.48 -16.22 8.57
CA ALA A 47 7.09 -15.78 8.58
C ALA A 47 6.81 -14.80 9.74
N ARG A 48 7.38 -15.04 10.94
CA ARG A 48 7.25 -14.13 12.09
C ARG A 48 7.89 -12.77 11.84
N LEU A 49 9.06 -12.74 11.22
CA LEU A 49 9.74 -11.49 10.85
C LEU A 49 8.93 -10.74 9.79
N LEU A 50 8.53 -11.42 8.72
CA LEU A 50 7.73 -10.85 7.64
C LEU A 50 6.38 -10.33 8.14
N LEU A 51 5.77 -10.99 9.13
CA LEU A 51 4.51 -10.53 9.74
C LEU A 51 4.69 -9.15 10.39
N ARG A 52 5.76 -8.97 11.18
CA ARG A 52 6.06 -7.69 11.84
C ARG A 52 6.34 -6.57 10.83
N GLU A 53 7.06 -6.87 9.76
CA GLU A 53 7.31 -5.90 8.69
C GLU A 53 6.03 -5.55 7.92
N THR A 54 5.24 -6.57 7.57
CA THR A 54 4.01 -6.40 6.80
C THR A 54 2.99 -5.58 7.58
N THR A 55 2.82 -5.83 8.88
CA THR A 55 1.94 -5.04 9.76
C THR A 55 2.37 -3.58 9.86
N ALA A 56 3.67 -3.32 10.06
CA ALA A 56 4.19 -1.95 10.08
C ALA A 56 3.92 -1.19 8.77
N VAL A 57 4.13 -1.86 7.64
CA VAL A 57 3.84 -1.34 6.29
C VAL A 57 2.34 -1.09 6.10
N LEU A 58 1.49 -2.00 6.55
CA LEU A 58 0.03 -1.92 6.46
C LEU A 58 -0.49 -0.70 7.24
N HIS A 59 -0.06 -0.52 8.49
CA HIS A 59 -0.43 0.63 9.30
C HIS A 59 0.09 1.94 8.69
N LYS A 60 1.32 1.97 8.17
CA LYS A 60 1.86 3.14 7.46
C LYS A 60 1.05 3.50 6.21
N SER A 61 0.47 2.51 5.55
CA SER A 61 -0.41 2.73 4.39
C SER A 61 -1.74 3.37 4.80
N ALA A 62 -2.27 3.00 5.98
CA ALA A 62 -3.47 3.57 6.57
C ALA A 62 -3.26 5.01 7.05
N SER A 63 -2.16 5.28 7.78
CA SER A 63 -1.80 6.64 8.21
C SER A 63 -1.62 7.61 7.04
N LYS A 64 -1.23 7.10 5.86
CA LYS A 64 -1.09 7.89 4.63
C LYS A 64 -2.41 8.06 3.86
N GLY A 65 -3.52 7.52 4.35
CA GLY A 65 -4.84 7.55 3.72
C GLY A 65 -4.95 6.72 2.44
N VAL A 66 -4.04 5.77 2.21
CA VAL A 66 -4.08 4.89 1.02
C VAL A 66 -5.07 3.75 1.23
N HIS A 67 -5.11 3.22 2.46
CA HIS A 67 -6.11 2.27 2.93
C HIS A 67 -6.92 2.91 4.05
N HIS A 68 -8.20 2.54 4.15
CA HIS A 68 -9.02 2.93 5.30
C HIS A 68 -8.48 2.22 6.57
N PRO A 69 -8.51 2.85 7.75
CA PRO A 69 -8.08 2.22 9.00
C PRO A 69 -8.71 0.83 9.22
N ASN A 70 -10.01 0.69 8.99
CA ASN A 70 -10.73 -0.60 9.10
C ASN A 70 -10.23 -1.69 8.14
N ARG A 71 -9.52 -1.32 7.07
CA ARG A 71 -8.91 -2.29 6.14
C ARG A 71 -7.48 -2.67 6.56
N ALA A 72 -6.90 -1.91 7.48
CA ALA A 72 -5.56 -2.13 8.02
C ALA A 72 -5.57 -2.61 9.47
N SER A 73 -6.76 -2.79 10.05
CA SER A 73 -7.01 -3.54 11.27
C SER A 73 -7.35 -4.98 10.92
#